data_AF-A0A7X5DWT3-F1
#
_entry.id   AF-A0A7X5DWT3-F1
#
_cell.length_a   1.000
_cell.length_b   1.000
_cell.length_c   1.000
_cell.angle_alpha   90.00
_cell.angle_beta   90.00
_cell.angle_gamma   90.00
#
_symmetry.space_group_name_H-M   'P 1'
#
loop_
_entity.id
_entity.type
_entity.pdbx_description
1 polymer ?
#
loop_
_entity_poly.entity_id
_entity_poly.type
_entity_poly.pdbx_seq_one_letter_code
_entity_poly.pdbx_strand_id
1 'polypeptide(L)' 'MEETKKSSYNGYTDARKEANKRYIEKFVEIKVRTTPQHRESVKAHASSTNESVNSFIIRAIDETINRDHQKEE' A
#
# COMPACT_ATOMS: atom_id res chain seq x y z
N MET A 1 -19.16 18.15 -39.69
CA MET A 1 -19.66 18.62 -38.38
C MET A 1 -18.87 17.87 -37.33
N GLU A 2 -17.86 18.50 -36.74
CA GLU A 2 -17.06 17.86 -35.67
C GLU A 2 -17.75 18.11 -34.33
N GLU A 3 -18.34 17.06 -33.77
CA GLU A 3 -18.83 17.07 -32.40
C GLU A 3 -17.64 17.06 -31.44
N THR A 4 -17.36 18.21 -30.83
CA THR A 4 -16.37 18.32 -29.77
C THR A 4 -16.88 17.59 -28.53
N LYS A 5 -16.27 16.45 -28.19
CA LYS A 5 -16.51 15.74 -26.93
C LYS A 5 -16.16 16.66 -25.76
N LYS A 6 -17.16 17.27 -25.12
CA LYS A 6 -17.00 17.98 -23.84
C LYS A 6 -16.43 17.01 -22.81
N SER A 7 -15.22 17.30 -22.32
CA SER A 7 -14.58 16.55 -21.25
C SER A 7 -15.47 16.52 -20.01
N SER A 8 -15.86 15.32 -19.55
CA SER A 8 -16.66 15.08 -18.33
C SER A 8 -15.85 15.24 -17.03
N TYR A 9 -14.81 16.08 -17.05
CA TYR A 9 -13.95 16.28 -15.88
C TYR A 9 -14.57 17.33 -14.94
N ASN A 10 -15.35 16.87 -13.97
CA ASN A 10 -15.97 17.71 -12.94
C ASN A 10 -15.00 18.15 -11.82
N GLY A 11 -13.69 18.17 -12.09
CA GLY A 11 -12.68 18.59 -11.12
C GLY A 11 -12.54 17.67 -9.90
N TYR A 12 -11.59 18.01 -9.03
CA TYR A 12 -11.45 17.43 -7.70
C TYR A 12 -12.47 18.10 -6.78
N THR A 13 -13.67 17.55 -6.69
CA THR A 13 -14.75 18.12 -5.87
C THR A 13 -14.43 18.07 -4.38
N ASP A 14 -15.01 18.98 -3.60
CA ASP A 14 -14.81 19.00 -2.15
C ASP A 14 -15.25 17.69 -1.47
N ALA A 15 -16.35 17.08 -1.96
CA ALA A 15 -16.80 15.77 -1.50
C ALA A 15 -15.74 14.67 -1.75
N ARG A 16 -15.06 14.69 -2.90
CA ARG A 16 -13.97 13.74 -3.20
C ARG A 16 -12.75 13.99 -2.32
N LYS A 17 -12.45 15.26 -2.02
CA LYS A 17 -11.36 15.64 -1.10
C LYS A 17 -11.60 15.11 0.31
N GLU A 18 -12.81 15.26 0.82
CA GLU A 18 -13.18 14.77 2.15
C GLU A 18 -13.17 13.24 2.21
N ALA A 19 -13.72 12.56 1.20
CA ALA A 19 -13.69 11.09 1.13
C ALA A 19 -12.26 10.55 1.14
N ASN A 20 -11.35 11.15 0.35
CA ASN A 20 -9.94 10.78 0.35
C ASN A 20 -9.28 11.02 1.71
N LYS A 21 -9.56 12.16 2.35
CA LYS A 21 -9.03 12.48 3.68
C LYS A 21 -9.47 11.45 4.72
N ARG A 22 -10.78 11.16 4.80
CA ARG A 22 -11.34 10.14 5.72
C ARG A 22 -10.78 8.74 5.49
N TYR A 23 -10.40 8.41 4.25
CA TYR A 23 -9.74 7.14 3.94
C TYR A 23 -8.30 7.12 4.46
N ILE A 24 -7.52 8.16 4.14
CA ILE A 24 -6.10 8.26 4.53
C ILE A 24 -5.93 8.31 6.05
N GLU A 25 -6.83 8.99 6.77
CA GLU A 25 -6.80 9.11 8.25
C GLU A 25 -6.85 7.76 8.98
N LYS A 26 -7.28 6.69 8.32
CA LYS A 26 -7.33 5.33 8.91
C LYS A 26 -5.97 4.63 8.92
N PHE A 27 -4.97 5.16 8.22
CA PHE A 27 -3.71 4.49 8.00
C PHE A 27 -2.53 5.34 8.48
N VAL A 28 -1.48 4.65 8.95
CA VAL A 28 -0.20 5.26 9.33
C VAL A 28 0.86 4.77 8.36
N GLU A 29 1.78 5.65 7.95
CA GLU A 29 2.89 5.30 7.06
C GLU A 29 4.11 4.85 7.87
N ILE A 30 4.66 3.68 7.51
CA ILE A 30 5.94 3.18 8.06
C ILE A 30 7.02 3.40 7.00
N LYS A 31 8.01 4.25 7.30
CA LYS A 31 9.15 4.53 6.41
C LYS A 31 10.35 3.68 6.80
N VAL A 32 10.70 2.73 5.93
CA VAL A 32 11.84 1.83 6.11
C VAL A 32 12.95 2.19 5.11
N ARG A 33 14.19 2.29 5.59
CA ARG A 33 15.37 2.42 4.73
C ARG A 33 15.92 1.04 4.43
N THR A 34 16.20 0.76 3.16
CA THR A 34 16.76 -0.51 2.71
C THR A 34 17.62 -0.32 1.47
N THR A 35 18.35 -1.35 1.06
CA THR A 35 19.14 -1.34 -0.17
C THR A 35 18.24 -1.57 -1.40
N PRO A 36 18.63 -1.09 -2.59
CA PRO A 36 17.89 -1.36 -3.82
C PRO A 36 17.71 -2.86 -4.10
N GLN A 37 18.77 -3.65 -3.87
CA GLN A 37 18.77 -5.10 -4.08
C GLN A 37 17.78 -5.80 -3.15
N HIS A 38 17.71 -5.37 -1.89
CA HIS A 38 16.77 -5.93 -0.94
C HIS A 38 15.32 -5.58 -1.31
N ARG A 39 15.06 -4.33 -1.75
CA ARG A 39 13.74 -3.93 -2.25
C ARG A 39 13.28 -4.79 -3.43
N GLU A 40 14.19 -5.11 -4.35
CA GLU A 40 13.88 -5.98 -5.50
C GLU A 40 13.57 -7.41 -5.06
N SER A 41 14.34 -7.96 -4.13
CA SER A 41 14.08 -9.28 -3.54
C SER A 41 12.70 -9.36 -2.88
N VAL A 42 12.35 -8.37 -2.06
CA VAL A 42 11.01 -8.25 -1.44
C VAL A 42 9.91 -8.20 -2.50
N LYS A 43 10.10 -7.42 -3.56
CA LYS A 43 9.12 -7.31 -4.65
C LYS A 43 8.96 -8.61 -5.43
N ALA A 44 10.07 -9.29 -5.74
CA ALA A 44 10.06 -10.57 -6.44
C ALA A 44 9.34 -11.63 -5.61
N HIS A 45 9.59 -11.70 -4.31
CA HIS A 45 8.94 -12.65 -3.43
C HIS A 45 7.43 -12.41 -3.32
N ALA A 46 7.01 -11.16 -3.08
CA ALA A 46 5.58 -10.84 -3.03
C ALA A 46 4.86 -11.19 -4.35
N SER A 47 5.54 -10.98 -5.49
CA SER A 47 4.99 -11.34 -6.80
C SER A 47 4.86 -12.86 -6.97
N SER A 48 5.79 -13.65 -6.42
CA SER A 48 5.76 -15.11 -6.51
C SER A 48 4.68 -15.76 -5.62
N THR A 49 4.26 -15.06 -4.57
CA THR A 49 3.20 -15.49 -3.63
C THR A 49 1.84 -14.91 -3.98
N ASN A 50 1.71 -14.23 -5.12
CA ASN A 50 0.50 -13.53 -5.57
C ASN A 50 -0.03 -12.50 -4.54
N GLU A 51 0.86 -11.87 -3.77
CA GLU A 51 0.50 -10.87 -2.77
C GLU A 51 1.09 -9.49 -3.10
N SER A 52 0.51 -8.43 -2.55
CA SER A 52 1.09 -7.09 -2.69
C SER A 52 2.34 -6.95 -1.82
N VAL A 53 3.30 -6.12 -2.23
CA VAL A 53 4.50 -5.83 -1.41
C VAL A 53 4.11 -5.36 -0.01
N ASN A 54 3.06 -4.53 0.11
CA ASN A 54 2.58 -4.06 1.40
C ASN A 54 2.02 -5.21 2.25
N SER A 55 1.17 -6.07 1.66
CA SER A 55 0.62 -7.24 2.34
C SER A 55 1.71 -8.20 2.81
N PHE A 56 2.72 -8.43 1.96
CA PHE A 56 3.88 -9.26 2.30
C PHE A 56 4.64 -8.71 3.51
N ILE A 57 4.93 -7.41 3.52
CA ILE A 57 5.68 -6.77 4.62
C ILE A 57 4.91 -6.89 5.94
N ILE A 58 3.61 -6.61 5.94
CA ILE A 58 2.78 -6.73 7.15
C ILE A 58 2.75 -8.19 7.63
N ARG A 59 2.50 -9.15 6.73
CA ARG A 59 2.52 -10.58 7.05
C ARG A 59 3.85 -11.03 7.66
N ALA A 60 4.97 -10.62 7.06
CA ALA A 60 6.30 -10.99 7.56
C ALA A 60 6.58 -10.40 8.97
N ILE A 61 6.10 -9.19 9.25
CA ILE A 61 6.19 -8.57 10.58
C ILE A 61 5.34 -9.36 11.58
N ASP A 62 4.07 -9.64 11.26
CA ASP A 62 3.14 -10.37 12.13
C ASP A 62 3.64 -11.80 12.44
N GLU A 63 4.13 -12.51 11.42
CA GLU A 63 4.74 -13.83 11.57
C GLU A 63 5.97 -13.79 12.49
N THR A 64 6.79 -12.74 12.39
CA THR A 64 7.98 -12.57 13.23
C THR A 64 7.61 -12.26 14.67
N ILE A 65 6.67 -11.34 14.89
CA ILE A 65 6.14 -11.00 16.22
C ILE A 65 5.58 -12.26 16.89
N ASN A 66 4.70 -13.00 16.20
CA ASN A 66 4.11 -14.22 16.73
C ASN A 66 5.18 -15.27 17.07
N ARG A 67 6.15 -15.49 16.18
CA ARG A 67 7.24 -16.44 16.41
C ARG A 67 8.08 -16.06 17.63
N ASP A 68 8.32 -14.77 17.86
CA ASP A 68 9.13 -14.33 18.99
C ASP A 68 8.37 -14.43 20.32
N HIS A 69 7.06 -14.14 20.34
CA HIS A 69 6.21 -14.42 21.51
C HIS A 69 6.23 -15.90 21.92
N GLN A 70 6.26 -16.82 20.95
CA GLN A 70 6.32 -18.27 21.22
C GLN A 70 7.67 -18.76 21.74
N LYS A 71 8.72 -17.94 21.73
CA LYS A 71 10.04 -18.29 22.30
C LYS A 71 10.21 -17.83 23.75
N GLU A 72 9.36 -16.90 24.19
CA GLU A 72 9.40 -16.32 25.54
C GLU A 72 8.56 -17.13 26.55
N GLU A 73 7.73 -18.06 26.04
CA GLU A 73 6.99 -19.09 26.81
C GLU A 73 7.79 -20.38 26.95
#